data_AF-A0A915P2H0-F1
#
_entry.id   AF-A0A915P2H0-F1
#
_cell.length_a   1.000
_cell.length_b   1.000
_cell.length_c   1.000
_cell.angle_alpha   90.00
_cell.angle_beta   90.00
_cell.angle_gamma   90.00
#
_symmetry.space_group_name_H-M   'P 1'
#
loop_
_entity.id
_entity.type
_entity.pdbx_description
1 polymer ?
#
loop_
_entity_poly.entity_id
_entity_poly.type
_entity_poly.pdbx_seq_one_letter_code
_entity_poly.pdbx_strand_id
1 'polypeptide(L)'
;MEKNIKKQLEIEENEENNFEKEKEEQKLIQQLMGDVMVDTGASITITTLTNVLAFAIGAFTPTPEIRLFSIGNAIAITIVYIYQWTVFGPAIALFGYKELNKILKEIKKKIKKQKIINNNSNSLSISSFSSFSSETDSGINVKEEEYFDEDIKISENNKRKTIKKRKEGMAKIFRRVIQKYCRRFLRFYCHSLNNNCVAFGVFLLLFLYVCISLYGLFGIRAELKPEQLFLRFSDIQEILRIRDLYIMPFYAVCLVFVNRPGNFSEPTQRIKWHSLVADFEALPSSVGSFSTKFWLRDYEQFVESDNNDESAPLDDLVSFEGITPDERRKNELTEFLEWPEFQFWNGFIQLIRPFNSSSEPQLKRFFFSTASFGEELKEWSKREELLENWRRVADSYPELEVSVFEDEAKFLDLIPTMIPQTLQSTICTLICMFFVCLLFMKNIPSLAISNFAIFFTCIGVFGIQSLMGTALDPIFMSAAIMSIGFSVDIPAHIVYHFYKTGVSEGNENKLIKNVEERLLDCLASIAFPILEAGLSTLICVSSLFLVDLHMARVFARTMTLVVIIGLLQGLLVIPTMLCQFSRQKSLQNNENNNKVAPIVLAVNE
;
A
#
# COMPACT_ATOMS: atom_id res chain seq x y z
N MET A 1 13.00 -57.90 -51.54
CA MET A 1 11.74 -57.49 -50.87
C MET A 1 11.83 -57.63 -49.35
N GLU A 2 12.10 -58.83 -48.80
CA GLU A 2 12.23 -59.05 -47.34
C GLU A 2 13.21 -58.13 -46.60
N LYS A 3 14.37 -57.82 -47.20
CA LYS A 3 15.38 -56.93 -46.58
C LYS A 3 14.91 -55.47 -46.44
N ASN A 4 13.99 -55.02 -47.30
CA ASN A 4 13.43 -53.66 -47.23
C ASN A 4 12.26 -53.61 -46.23
N ILE A 5 11.47 -54.69 -46.13
CA ILE A 5 10.38 -54.83 -45.16
C ILE A 5 10.92 -54.88 -43.72
N LYS A 6 12.00 -55.64 -43.47
CA LYS A 6 12.66 -55.64 -42.14
C LYS A 6 13.21 -54.27 -41.74
N LYS A 7 13.76 -53.52 -42.70
CA LYS A 7 14.25 -52.16 -42.46
C LYS A 7 13.13 -51.16 -42.17
N GLN A 8 11.97 -51.30 -42.82
CA GLN A 8 10.80 -50.46 -42.54
C GLN A 8 10.20 -50.77 -41.17
N LEU A 9 10.07 -52.05 -40.81
CA LEU A 9 9.60 -52.47 -39.50
C LEU A 9 10.53 -52.01 -38.37
N GLU A 10 11.86 -52.08 -38.56
CA GLU A 10 12.83 -51.53 -37.58
C GLU A 10 12.75 -49.99 -37.46
N ILE A 11 12.35 -49.27 -38.50
CA ILE A 11 12.19 -47.80 -38.46
C ILE A 11 10.89 -47.44 -37.73
N GLU A 12 9.79 -48.11 -38.05
CA GLU A 12 8.49 -47.93 -37.38
C GLU A 12 8.59 -48.29 -35.89
N GLU A 13 9.26 -49.39 -35.53
CA GLU A 13 9.45 -49.81 -34.14
C GLU A 13 10.38 -48.83 -33.38
N ASN A 14 11.37 -48.23 -34.04
CA ASN A 14 12.21 -47.18 -33.43
C ASN A 14 11.50 -45.83 -33.31
N GLU A 15 10.56 -45.52 -34.21
CA GLU A 15 9.72 -44.33 -34.13
C GLU A 15 8.67 -44.46 -33.02
N GLU A 16 8.00 -45.61 -32.89
CA GLU A 16 7.09 -45.92 -31.78
C GLU A 16 7.80 -45.85 -30.42
N ASN A 17 8.98 -46.47 -30.30
CA ASN A 17 9.78 -46.43 -29.07
C ASN A 17 10.28 -45.02 -28.72
N ASN A 18 10.49 -44.13 -29.69
CA ASN A 18 10.82 -42.73 -29.43
C ASN A 18 9.58 -41.93 -29.02
N PHE A 19 8.42 -42.19 -29.64
CA PHE A 19 7.14 -41.57 -29.30
C PHE A 19 6.68 -41.91 -27.88
N GLU A 20 6.77 -43.18 -27.47
CA GLU A 20 6.44 -43.59 -26.10
C GLU A 20 7.35 -42.92 -25.08
N LYS A 21 8.64 -42.77 -25.42
CA LYS A 21 9.63 -42.13 -24.55
C LYS A 21 9.40 -40.63 -24.38
N GLU A 22 9.04 -39.92 -25.45
CA GLU A 22 8.64 -38.51 -25.37
C GLU A 22 7.37 -38.35 -24.52
N LYS A 23 6.45 -39.31 -24.60
CA LYS A 23 5.22 -39.32 -23.80
C LYS A 23 5.49 -39.53 -22.30
N GLU A 24 6.43 -40.41 -21.95
CA GLU A 24 6.89 -40.58 -20.57
C GLU A 24 7.61 -39.34 -20.03
N GLU A 25 8.50 -38.73 -20.82
CA GLU A 25 9.20 -37.48 -20.45
C GLU A 25 8.21 -36.33 -20.23
N GLN A 26 7.18 -36.21 -21.08
CA GLN A 26 6.10 -35.23 -20.91
C GLN A 26 5.28 -35.50 -19.63
N LYS A 27 4.95 -36.76 -19.34
CA LYS A 27 4.20 -37.13 -18.14
C LYS A 27 4.97 -36.82 -16.86
N LEU A 28 6.30 -37.02 -16.86
CA LEU A 28 7.16 -36.65 -15.75
C LEU A 28 7.20 -35.12 -15.53
N ILE A 29 7.31 -34.33 -16.60
CA ILE A 29 7.25 -32.86 -16.50
C ILE A 29 5.89 -32.39 -16.00
N GLN A 30 4.79 -33.03 -16.43
CA GLN A 30 3.45 -32.73 -15.94
C GLN A 30 3.32 -32.99 -14.44
N GLN A 31 3.85 -34.12 -13.95
CA GLN A 31 3.86 -34.43 -12.51
C GLN A 31 4.71 -33.42 -11.74
N LEU A 32 5.93 -33.12 -12.19
CA LEU A 32 6.80 -32.13 -11.55
C LEU A 32 6.16 -30.74 -11.51
N MET A 33 5.51 -30.31 -12.58
CA MET A 33 4.77 -29.04 -12.60
C MET A 33 3.58 -29.09 -11.65
N GLY A 34 2.83 -30.20 -11.62
CA GLY A 34 1.74 -30.41 -10.67
C GLY A 34 2.20 -30.25 -9.22
N ASP A 35 3.31 -30.89 -8.86
CA ASP A 35 3.90 -30.82 -7.52
C ASP A 35 4.32 -29.38 -7.18
N VAL A 36 4.97 -28.66 -8.10
CA VAL A 36 5.35 -27.25 -7.91
C VAL A 36 4.12 -26.36 -7.73
N MET A 37 3.04 -26.59 -8.49
CA MET A 37 1.81 -25.81 -8.39
C MET A 37 1.08 -26.07 -7.07
N VAL A 38 1.03 -27.33 -6.61
CA VAL A 38 0.49 -27.69 -5.29
C VAL A 38 1.35 -27.08 -4.17
N ASP A 39 2.66 -26.98 -4.38
CA ASP A 39 3.56 -26.43 -3.37
C ASP A 39 3.49 -24.91 -3.25
N THR A 40 3.48 -24.22 -4.38
CA THR A 40 3.64 -22.75 -4.45
C THR A 40 2.35 -21.99 -4.76
N GLY A 41 1.32 -22.64 -5.28
CA GLY A 41 0.14 -21.96 -5.81
C GLY A 41 -0.74 -21.29 -4.76
N ALA A 42 -0.88 -21.89 -3.58
CA ALA A 42 -1.57 -21.28 -2.45
C ALA A 42 -0.87 -19.98 -2.03
N SER A 43 0.46 -20.02 -1.91
CA SER A 43 1.30 -18.86 -1.60
C SER A 43 1.12 -17.74 -2.64
N ILE A 44 1.24 -18.02 -3.94
CA ILE A 44 1.03 -17.02 -5.00
C ILE A 44 -0.39 -16.40 -4.92
N THR A 45 -1.40 -17.22 -4.63
CA THR A 45 -2.80 -16.77 -4.55
C THR A 45 -3.06 -15.92 -3.31
N ILE A 46 -2.48 -16.26 -2.15
CA ILE A 46 -2.53 -15.43 -0.94
C ILE A 46 -2.02 -14.02 -1.27
N THR A 47 -0.77 -13.91 -1.74
CA THR A 47 -0.11 -12.65 -2.11
C THR A 47 -0.93 -11.83 -3.11
N THR A 48 -1.51 -12.49 -4.11
CA THR A 48 -2.30 -11.77 -5.12
C THR A 48 -3.58 -11.24 -4.51
N LEU A 49 -4.30 -12.08 -3.77
CA LEU A 49 -5.59 -11.73 -3.20
C LEU A 49 -5.46 -10.63 -2.14
N THR A 50 -4.46 -10.71 -1.28
CA THR A 50 -4.14 -9.66 -0.29
C THR A 50 -3.88 -8.33 -0.98
N ASN A 51 -3.04 -8.32 -2.01
CA ASN A 51 -2.71 -7.09 -2.74
C ASN A 51 -3.90 -6.52 -3.51
N VAL A 52 -4.65 -7.33 -4.25
CA VAL A 52 -5.86 -6.86 -4.98
C VAL A 52 -6.87 -6.25 -4.01
N LEU A 53 -7.10 -6.87 -2.84
CA LEU A 53 -8.01 -6.32 -1.83
C LEU A 53 -7.48 -5.03 -1.21
N ALA A 54 -6.18 -4.93 -0.91
CA ALA A 54 -5.57 -3.70 -0.39
C ALA A 54 -5.72 -2.53 -1.37
N PHE A 55 -5.48 -2.77 -2.67
CA PHE A 55 -5.71 -1.74 -3.70
C PHE A 55 -7.19 -1.45 -3.93
N ALA A 56 -8.08 -2.44 -3.84
CA ALA A 56 -9.52 -2.21 -3.92
C ALA A 56 -10.03 -1.33 -2.77
N ILE A 57 -9.49 -1.49 -1.56
CA ILE A 57 -9.79 -0.62 -0.42
C ILE A 57 -9.26 0.80 -0.67
N GLY A 58 -8.05 0.94 -1.23
CA GLY A 58 -7.50 2.23 -1.65
C GLY A 58 -8.33 2.95 -2.71
N ALA A 59 -9.16 2.25 -3.48
CA ALA A 59 -10.05 2.88 -4.45
C ALA A 59 -11.21 3.67 -3.81
N PHE A 60 -11.47 3.51 -2.52
CA PHE A 60 -12.50 4.27 -1.79
C PHE A 60 -12.00 5.62 -1.27
N THR A 61 -10.73 5.98 -1.49
CA THR A 61 -10.21 7.30 -1.13
C THR A 61 -10.93 8.41 -1.91
N PRO A 62 -11.28 9.56 -1.28
CA PRO A 62 -12.03 10.63 -1.93
C PRO A 62 -11.24 11.34 -3.05
N THR A 63 -9.92 11.27 -3.04
CA THR A 63 -9.05 11.89 -4.04
C THR A 63 -9.10 11.11 -5.37
N PRO A 64 -9.60 11.72 -6.46
CA PRO A 64 -9.82 11.02 -7.73
C PRO A 64 -8.58 10.36 -8.32
N GLU A 65 -7.42 11.00 -8.21
CA GLU A 65 -6.14 10.54 -8.74
C GLU A 65 -5.65 9.28 -8.01
N ILE A 66 -5.79 9.26 -6.69
CA ILE A 66 -5.43 8.10 -5.86
C ILE A 66 -6.37 6.95 -6.16
N ARG A 67 -7.68 7.22 -6.26
CA ARG A 67 -8.66 6.20 -6.65
C ARG A 67 -8.32 5.58 -8.01
N LEU A 68 -7.98 6.40 -9.01
CA LEU A 68 -7.60 5.90 -10.33
C LEU A 68 -6.32 5.05 -10.27
N PHE A 69 -5.32 5.50 -9.50
CA PHE A 69 -4.09 4.75 -9.25
C PHE A 69 -4.37 3.39 -8.62
N SER A 70 -5.22 3.34 -7.59
CA SER A 70 -5.59 2.12 -6.89
C SER A 70 -6.37 1.15 -7.77
N ILE A 71 -7.35 1.62 -8.55
CA ILE A 71 -8.10 0.79 -9.51
C ILE A 71 -7.17 0.20 -10.57
N GLY A 72 -6.29 1.04 -11.15
CA GLY A 72 -5.33 0.60 -12.15
C GLY A 72 -4.42 -0.51 -11.65
N ASN A 73 -3.90 -0.38 -10.43
CA ASN A 73 -3.05 -1.40 -9.81
C ASN A 73 -3.81 -2.68 -9.44
N ALA A 74 -5.04 -2.58 -8.93
CA ALA A 74 -5.86 -3.77 -8.64
C ALA A 74 -6.09 -4.61 -9.91
N ILE A 75 -6.41 -3.95 -11.03
CA ILE A 75 -6.58 -4.61 -12.34
C ILE A 75 -5.25 -5.18 -12.83
N ALA A 76 -4.16 -4.42 -12.75
CA ALA A 76 -2.84 -4.86 -13.20
C ALA A 76 -2.38 -6.12 -12.45
N ILE A 77 -2.53 -6.15 -11.12
CA ILE A 77 -2.16 -7.33 -10.30
C ILE A 77 -3.05 -8.53 -10.62
N THR A 78 -4.34 -8.32 -10.86
CA THR A 78 -5.24 -9.39 -11.31
C THR A 78 -4.81 -9.98 -12.65
N ILE A 79 -4.41 -9.13 -13.61
CA ILE A 79 -3.89 -9.57 -14.91
C ILE A 79 -2.56 -10.31 -14.74
N VAL A 80 -1.65 -9.81 -13.89
CA VAL A 80 -0.38 -10.47 -13.58
C VAL A 80 -0.61 -11.87 -13.01
N TYR A 81 -1.59 -12.04 -12.13
CA TYR A 81 -1.96 -13.37 -11.61
C TYR A 81 -2.44 -14.32 -12.70
N ILE A 82 -3.29 -13.85 -13.62
CA ILE A 82 -3.73 -14.66 -14.76
C ILE A 82 -2.52 -15.05 -15.63
N TYR A 83 -1.63 -14.10 -15.95
CA TYR A 83 -0.42 -14.35 -16.73
C TYR A 83 0.57 -15.29 -16.05
N GLN A 84 0.65 -15.27 -14.72
CA GLN A 84 1.47 -16.21 -13.95
C GLN A 84 1.08 -17.66 -14.26
N TRP A 85 -0.22 -17.94 -14.37
CA TRP A 85 -0.73 -19.28 -14.65
C TRP A 85 -0.80 -19.62 -16.14
N THR A 86 -1.16 -18.67 -17.00
CA THR A 86 -1.40 -18.94 -18.42
C THR A 86 -0.18 -18.77 -19.32
N VAL A 87 0.79 -17.93 -18.93
CA VAL A 87 1.99 -17.65 -19.74
C VAL A 87 3.24 -18.19 -19.06
N PHE A 88 3.45 -17.82 -17.79
CA PHE A 88 4.68 -18.17 -17.08
C PHE A 88 4.75 -19.67 -16.72
N GLY A 89 3.65 -20.27 -16.25
CA GLY A 89 3.57 -21.71 -15.98
C GLY A 89 3.97 -22.59 -17.18
N PRO A 90 3.33 -22.43 -18.36
CA PRO A 90 3.73 -23.15 -19.58
C PRO A 90 5.16 -22.86 -20.03
N ALA A 91 5.64 -21.63 -19.86
CA ALA A 91 7.04 -21.30 -20.18
C ALA A 91 8.02 -22.11 -19.30
N ILE A 92 7.77 -22.21 -17.99
CA ILE A 92 8.57 -23.06 -17.08
C ILE A 92 8.52 -24.52 -17.54
N ALA A 93 7.34 -25.06 -17.89
CA ALA A 93 7.20 -26.44 -18.34
C ALA A 93 8.06 -26.72 -19.60
N LEU A 94 8.06 -25.79 -20.57
CA LEU A 94 8.88 -25.89 -21.79
C LEU A 94 10.38 -25.84 -21.50
N PHE A 95 10.83 -24.94 -20.61
CA PHE A 95 12.24 -24.87 -20.21
C PHE A 95 12.65 -26.09 -19.39
N GLY A 96 11.79 -26.57 -18.49
CA GLY A 96 11.99 -27.79 -17.72
C GLY A 96 12.14 -29.01 -18.62
N TYR A 97 11.32 -29.14 -19.67
CA TYR A 97 11.46 -30.20 -20.67
C TYR A 97 12.81 -30.15 -21.38
N LYS A 98 13.27 -28.95 -21.79
CA LYS A 98 14.60 -28.79 -22.41
C LYS A 98 15.75 -29.15 -21.46
N GLU A 99 15.64 -28.79 -20.19
CA GLU A 99 16.65 -29.09 -19.18
C GLU A 99 16.69 -30.59 -18.84
N LEU A 100 15.53 -31.23 -18.66
CA LEU A 100 15.40 -32.66 -18.46
C LEU A 100 16.05 -33.44 -19.62
N ASN A 101 15.75 -33.05 -20.86
CA ASN A 101 16.34 -33.67 -22.05
C ASN A 101 17.85 -33.52 -22.12
N LYS A 102 18.39 -32.40 -21.64
CA LYS A 102 19.83 -32.20 -21.53
C LYS A 102 20.45 -33.14 -20.49
N ILE A 103 19.82 -33.28 -19.32
CA ILE A 103 20.26 -34.17 -18.23
C ILE A 103 20.22 -35.63 -18.69
N LEU A 104 19.12 -36.07 -19.31
CA LEU A 104 18.97 -37.43 -19.83
C LEU A 104 20.03 -37.76 -20.90
N LYS A 105 20.36 -36.81 -21.78
CA LYS A 105 21.46 -36.98 -22.75
C LYS A 105 22.82 -37.12 -22.06
N GLU A 106 23.08 -36.36 -21.00
CA GLU A 106 24.32 -36.49 -20.21
C GLU A 106 24.42 -37.82 -19.47
N ILE A 107 23.32 -38.29 -18.88
CA ILE A 107 23.24 -39.60 -18.20
C ILE A 107 23.48 -40.74 -19.19
N LYS A 108 22.77 -40.74 -20.33
CA LYS A 108 22.98 -41.73 -21.41
C LYS A 108 24.45 -41.75 -21.88
N LYS A 109 25.09 -40.59 -21.99
CA LYS A 109 26.51 -40.48 -22.36
C LYS A 109 27.45 -41.05 -21.30
N LYS A 110 27.16 -40.84 -20.01
CA LYS A 110 27.92 -41.44 -18.90
C LYS A 110 27.77 -42.95 -18.87
N ILE A 111 26.54 -43.48 -18.98
CA ILE A 111 26.26 -44.92 -19.00
C ILE A 111 26.97 -45.58 -20.19
N LYS A 112 26.93 -44.97 -21.38
CA LYS A 112 27.65 -45.49 -22.56
C LYS A 112 29.16 -45.51 -22.34
N LYS A 113 29.72 -44.48 -21.68
CA LYS A 113 31.15 -44.45 -21.33
C LYS A 113 31.51 -45.53 -20.29
N GLN A 114 30.65 -45.78 -19.31
CA GLN A 114 30.84 -46.81 -18.27
C GLN A 114 30.72 -48.23 -18.84
N LYS A 115 29.77 -48.48 -19.75
CA LYS A 115 29.70 -49.76 -20.49
C LYS A 115 30.93 -50.01 -21.36
N ILE A 116 31.50 -48.98 -21.98
CA ILE A 116 32.75 -49.09 -22.76
C ILE A 116 33.95 -49.39 -21.85
N ILE A 117 33.98 -48.86 -20.63
CA ILE A 117 35.03 -49.13 -19.65
C ILE A 117 34.91 -50.57 -19.11
N ASN A 118 33.69 -51.01 -18.74
CA ASN A 118 33.47 -52.37 -18.22
C ASN A 118 33.65 -53.47 -19.29
N ASN A 119 33.39 -53.19 -20.57
CA ASN A 119 33.66 -54.15 -21.64
C ASN A 119 35.17 -54.33 -21.93
N ASN A 120 36.04 -53.46 -21.40
CA ASN A 120 37.50 -53.60 -21.48
C ASN A 120 38.12 -54.29 -20.27
N SER A 121 37.34 -54.58 -19.22
CA SER A 121 37.76 -55.34 -18.05
C SER A 121 37.02 -56.67 -18.02
N ASN A 122 37.59 -57.70 -18.66
CA ASN A 122 37.10 -59.06 -18.53
C ASN A 122 37.35 -59.58 -17.12
N SER A 123 36.23 -59.85 -16.44
CA SER A 123 36.01 -60.67 -15.23
C SER A 123 35.47 -59.84 -14.07
N LEU A 124 34.15 -59.93 -13.87
CA LEU A 124 33.54 -60.29 -12.60
C LEU A 124 32.03 -60.49 -12.82
N SER A 125 31.52 -61.58 -12.25
CA SER A 125 30.17 -62.13 -12.37
C SER A 125 29.05 -61.15 -12.06
N ILE A 126 28.04 -61.09 -12.94
CA ILE A 126 26.75 -60.43 -12.69
C ILE A 126 25.84 -61.45 -12.03
N SER A 127 25.66 -61.32 -10.71
CA SER A 127 24.56 -61.96 -9.97
C SER A 127 24.00 -60.97 -8.95
N SER A 128 23.22 -59.99 -9.42
CA SER A 128 22.29 -59.20 -8.61
C SER A 128 21.48 -58.24 -9.49
N PHE A 129 20.54 -58.79 -10.25
CA PHE A 129 19.45 -58.02 -10.87
C PHE A 129 18.10 -58.63 -10.49
N SER A 130 17.81 -58.62 -9.19
CA SER A 130 16.51 -58.97 -8.65
C SER A 130 16.25 -58.19 -7.36
N SER A 131 16.32 -56.86 -7.43
CA SER A 131 15.81 -55.96 -6.38
C SER A 131 15.79 -54.52 -6.90
N PHE A 132 14.94 -54.22 -7.89
CA PHE A 132 14.57 -52.83 -8.17
C PHE A 132 13.08 -52.73 -8.52
N SER A 133 12.27 -53.32 -7.66
CA SER A 133 10.82 -53.19 -7.65
C SER A 133 10.31 -53.35 -6.23
N SER A 134 10.70 -52.43 -5.34
CA SER A 134 10.02 -52.07 -4.09
C SER A 134 10.99 -51.29 -3.20
N GLU A 135 11.00 -49.97 -3.28
CA GLU A 135 11.46 -49.09 -2.18
C GLU A 135 10.98 -47.66 -2.45
N THR A 136 9.66 -47.51 -2.42
CA THR A 136 9.00 -46.28 -1.97
C THR A 136 8.76 -46.44 -0.48
N ASP A 137 9.73 -46.07 0.36
CA ASP A 137 9.51 -45.37 1.62
C ASP A 137 10.83 -45.14 2.37
N SER A 138 10.82 -44.14 3.25
CA SER A 138 11.84 -43.81 4.26
C SER A 138 13.00 -42.89 3.85
N GLY A 139 13.33 -42.03 4.81
CA GLY A 139 14.08 -40.79 4.65
C GLY A 139 15.52 -40.95 4.17
N ILE A 140 15.91 -40.04 3.29
CA ILE A 140 17.26 -39.88 2.79
C ILE A 140 18.15 -39.33 3.91
N ASN A 141 18.90 -40.21 4.55
CA ASN A 141 20.08 -39.90 5.35
C ASN A 141 21.32 -40.29 4.51
N VAL A 142 21.80 -39.37 3.67
CA VAL A 142 23.00 -39.63 2.86
C VAL A 142 24.24 -39.45 3.73
N LYS A 143 24.82 -40.56 4.18
CA LYS A 143 26.27 -40.65 4.42
C LYS A 143 26.96 -40.68 3.06
N GLU A 144 27.51 -39.54 2.67
CA GLU A 144 28.37 -39.40 1.48
C GLU A 144 29.83 -39.50 1.96
N GLU A 145 30.39 -40.71 1.93
CA GLU A 145 31.84 -40.90 2.02
C GLU A 145 32.26 -42.02 1.04
N GLU A 146 33.38 -41.73 0.36
CA GLU A 146 34.24 -42.63 -0.40
C GLU A 146 33.69 -43.26 -1.69
N TYR A 147 34.12 -42.73 -2.84
CA TYR A 147 34.69 -43.55 -3.92
C TYR A 147 35.40 -42.67 -4.99
N PHE A 148 36.70 -42.97 -5.17
CA PHE A 148 37.59 -42.65 -6.30
C PHE A 148 38.19 -41.24 -6.46
N ASP A 149 39.33 -41.04 -5.79
CA ASP A 149 40.54 -40.51 -6.44
C ASP A 149 41.21 -41.65 -7.23
N GLU A 150 41.34 -41.50 -8.55
CA GLU A 150 42.61 -41.72 -9.28
C GLU A 150 42.45 -41.48 -10.78
N ASP A 151 43.50 -40.87 -11.32
CA ASP A 151 43.90 -40.71 -12.72
C ASP A 151 43.15 -39.73 -13.64
N ILE A 152 43.92 -38.76 -14.16
CA ILE A 152 44.39 -38.77 -15.55
C ILE A 152 45.42 -37.63 -15.76
N LYS A 153 46.69 -38.01 -15.96
CA LYS A 153 47.58 -37.34 -16.92
C LYS A 153 47.22 -37.87 -18.31
N ILE A 154 47.04 -36.98 -19.31
CA ILE A 154 47.51 -37.12 -20.71
C ILE A 154 46.88 -36.03 -21.62
N SER A 155 47.81 -35.30 -22.24
CA SER A 155 47.84 -34.70 -23.58
C SER A 155 46.87 -33.58 -24.02
N GLU A 156 47.53 -32.57 -24.60
CA GLU A 156 47.08 -31.28 -25.09
C GLU A 156 46.26 -31.40 -26.39
N ASN A 157 44.94 -31.31 -26.27
CA ASN A 157 44.12 -30.71 -27.34
C ASN A 157 42.82 -30.07 -26.79
N ASN A 158 42.88 -29.65 -25.53
CA ASN A 158 41.69 -29.41 -24.71
C ASN A 158 41.44 -27.94 -24.34
N LYS A 159 42.19 -26.94 -24.87
CA LYS A 159 42.14 -25.55 -24.36
C LYS A 159 40.75 -24.88 -24.43
N ARG A 160 39.92 -25.14 -25.46
CA ARG A 160 38.55 -24.57 -25.53
C ARG A 160 37.49 -25.34 -24.73
N LYS A 161 37.65 -26.65 -24.54
CA LYS A 161 36.72 -27.48 -23.72
C LYS A 161 37.05 -27.41 -22.22
N THR A 162 38.31 -27.23 -21.84
CA THR A 162 38.73 -27.09 -20.43
C THR A 162 38.29 -25.75 -19.85
N ILE A 163 38.31 -24.64 -20.58
CA ILE A 163 37.88 -23.33 -20.03
C ILE A 163 36.37 -23.34 -19.70
N LYS A 164 35.53 -23.94 -20.56
CA LYS A 164 34.08 -24.04 -20.33
C LYS A 164 33.73 -25.01 -19.18
N LYS A 165 34.38 -26.19 -19.13
CA LYS A 165 34.28 -27.14 -18.01
C LYS A 165 34.80 -26.58 -16.68
N ARG A 166 35.87 -25.77 -16.70
CA ARG A 166 36.47 -25.16 -15.51
C ARG A 166 35.60 -24.03 -14.96
N LYS A 167 34.93 -23.23 -15.82
CA LYS A 167 33.90 -22.26 -15.41
C LYS A 167 32.64 -22.94 -14.84
N GLU A 168 32.14 -24.02 -15.47
CA GLU A 168 31.01 -24.81 -14.95
C GLU A 168 31.34 -25.53 -13.63
N GLY A 169 32.59 -26.01 -13.49
CA GLY A 169 33.11 -26.61 -12.26
C GLY A 169 33.26 -25.59 -11.12
N MET A 170 33.85 -24.42 -11.39
CA MET A 170 33.97 -23.33 -10.42
C MET A 170 32.60 -22.81 -9.98
N ALA A 171 31.64 -22.64 -10.88
CA ALA A 171 30.28 -22.23 -10.53
C ALA A 171 29.54 -23.29 -9.69
N LYS A 172 29.71 -24.59 -9.99
CA LYS A 172 29.16 -25.68 -9.17
C LYS A 172 29.83 -25.78 -7.80
N ILE A 173 31.16 -25.62 -7.73
CA ILE A 173 31.91 -25.62 -6.47
C ILE A 173 31.51 -24.40 -5.63
N PHE A 174 31.43 -23.21 -6.24
CA PHE A 174 30.96 -21.99 -5.59
C PHE A 174 29.53 -22.13 -5.08
N ARG A 175 28.60 -22.69 -5.86
CA ARG A 175 27.24 -23.02 -5.39
C ARG A 175 27.24 -24.00 -4.23
N ARG A 176 28.02 -25.08 -4.27
CA ARG A 176 28.10 -26.06 -3.18
C ARG A 176 28.69 -25.45 -1.91
N VAL A 177 29.71 -24.61 -2.05
CA VAL A 177 30.35 -23.89 -0.95
C VAL A 177 29.35 -22.91 -0.33
N ILE A 178 28.66 -22.10 -1.14
CA ILE A 178 27.59 -21.20 -0.67
C ILE A 178 26.47 -21.98 0.01
N GLN A 179 25.96 -23.05 -0.59
CA GLN A 179 24.90 -23.86 0.00
C GLN A 179 25.32 -24.47 1.35
N LYS A 180 26.58 -24.89 1.50
CA LYS A 180 27.13 -25.41 2.76
C LYS A 180 27.22 -24.31 3.82
N TYR A 181 27.70 -23.12 3.45
CA TYR A 181 27.75 -21.97 4.36
C TYR A 181 26.34 -21.46 4.74
N CYS A 182 25.42 -21.35 3.77
CA CYS A 182 24.03 -20.96 4.01
C CYS A 182 23.31 -21.95 4.93
N ARG A 183 23.44 -23.27 4.71
CA ARG A 183 22.84 -24.27 5.63
C ARG A 183 23.46 -24.24 7.01
N ARG A 184 24.78 -23.98 7.13
CA ARG A 184 25.46 -23.86 8.42
C ARG A 184 25.01 -22.59 9.17
N PHE A 185 24.93 -21.47 8.46
CA PHE A 185 24.39 -20.21 8.99
C PHE A 185 22.94 -20.37 9.41
N LEU A 186 22.11 -21.01 8.59
CA LEU A 186 20.70 -21.21 8.91
C LEU A 186 20.50 -22.12 10.12
N ARG A 187 21.31 -23.18 10.27
CA ARG A 187 21.33 -23.99 11.51
C ARG A 187 21.66 -23.15 12.73
N PHE A 188 22.75 -22.38 12.66
CA PHE A 188 23.15 -21.50 13.73
C PHE A 188 22.06 -20.46 14.06
N TYR A 189 21.39 -19.94 13.04
CA TYR A 189 20.29 -18.99 13.17
C TYR A 189 19.07 -19.62 13.85
N CYS A 190 18.60 -20.79 13.38
CA CYS A 190 17.46 -21.50 13.97
C CYS A 190 17.74 -21.92 15.42
N HIS A 191 18.95 -22.41 15.69
CA HIS A 191 19.39 -22.74 17.04
C HIS A 191 19.37 -21.51 17.95
N SER A 192 19.84 -20.37 17.43
CA SER A 192 19.82 -19.10 18.16
C SER A 192 18.40 -18.63 18.45
N LEU A 193 17.48 -18.71 17.49
CA LEU A 193 16.07 -18.32 17.67
C LEU A 193 15.31 -19.23 18.65
N ASN A 194 15.71 -20.49 18.79
CA ASN A 194 15.12 -21.45 19.74
C ASN A 194 15.60 -21.20 21.19
N ASN A 195 16.68 -20.44 21.38
CA ASN A 195 17.19 -20.13 22.72
C ASN A 195 16.29 -19.12 23.43
N ASN A 196 15.89 -19.41 24.68
CA ASN A 196 15.01 -18.55 25.47
C ASN A 196 15.61 -17.16 25.74
N CYS A 197 16.94 -17.04 25.90
CA CYS A 197 17.57 -15.74 26.10
C CYS A 197 17.45 -14.84 24.87
N VAL A 198 17.62 -15.44 23.67
CA VAL A 198 17.46 -14.72 22.40
C VAL A 198 15.99 -14.38 22.18
N ALA A 199 15.07 -15.30 22.45
CA ALA A 199 13.64 -15.03 22.36
C ALA A 199 13.22 -13.86 23.28
N PHE A 200 13.70 -13.83 24.54
CA PHE A 200 13.47 -12.71 25.45
C PHE A 200 14.02 -11.40 24.88
N GLY A 201 15.23 -11.42 24.33
CA GLY A 201 15.83 -10.25 23.66
C GLY A 201 15.00 -9.76 22.46
N VAL A 202 14.45 -10.67 21.65
CA VAL A 202 13.57 -10.34 20.52
C VAL A 202 12.25 -9.74 20.99
N PHE A 203 11.62 -10.30 22.03
CA PHE A 203 10.39 -9.72 22.60
C PHE A 203 10.63 -8.37 23.25
N LEU A 204 11.78 -8.15 23.89
CA LEU A 204 12.17 -6.85 24.43
C LEU A 204 12.36 -5.81 23.30
N LEU A 205 13.01 -6.21 22.21
CA LEU A 205 13.18 -5.35 21.04
C LEU A 205 11.84 -5.03 20.38
N LEU A 206 10.95 -6.01 20.26
CA LEU A 206 9.60 -5.82 19.76
C LEU A 206 8.82 -4.86 20.68
N PHE A 207 8.89 -5.03 22.00
CA PHE A 207 8.25 -4.14 22.95
C PHE A 207 8.75 -2.69 22.81
N LEU A 208 10.07 -2.48 22.75
CA LEU A 208 10.68 -1.17 22.53
C LEU A 208 10.21 -0.55 21.20
N TYR A 209 10.22 -1.35 20.12
CA TYR A 209 9.74 -0.95 18.81
C TYR A 209 8.27 -0.51 18.86
N VAL A 210 7.41 -1.25 19.55
CA VAL A 210 5.99 -0.90 19.71
C VAL A 210 5.83 0.38 20.52
N CYS A 211 6.57 0.56 21.61
CA CYS A 211 6.52 1.80 22.39
C CYS A 211 6.93 3.02 21.56
N ILE A 212 8.03 2.93 20.81
CA ILE A 212 8.49 4.00 19.92
C ILE A 212 7.44 4.28 18.84
N SER A 213 6.88 3.23 18.25
CA SER A 213 5.88 3.36 17.20
C SER A 213 4.57 3.98 17.71
N LEU A 214 4.10 3.59 18.90
CA LEU A 214 2.93 4.19 19.53
C LEU A 214 3.15 5.65 19.88
N TYR A 215 4.34 6.01 20.38
CA TYR A 215 4.71 7.40 20.63
C TYR A 215 4.62 8.25 19.34
N GLY A 216 5.15 7.74 18.23
CA GLY A 216 5.01 8.38 16.92
C GLY A 216 3.57 8.46 16.41
N LEU A 217 2.80 7.39 16.61
CA LEU A 217 1.41 7.29 16.14
C LEU A 217 0.51 8.33 16.80
N PHE A 218 0.65 8.54 18.11
CA PHE A 218 -0.12 9.58 18.81
C PHE A 218 0.31 11.01 18.44
N GLY A 219 1.53 11.18 17.91
CA GLY A 219 2.02 12.47 17.43
C GLY A 219 1.64 12.82 15.99
N ILE A 220 0.90 11.95 15.29
CA ILE A 220 0.58 12.17 13.87
C ILE A 220 -0.39 13.34 13.71
N ARG A 221 -0.06 14.29 12.84
CA ARG A 221 -0.92 15.41 12.47
C ARG A 221 -1.32 15.29 11.02
N ALA A 222 -2.58 15.59 10.72
CA ALA A 222 -3.09 15.70 9.37
C ALA A 222 -2.79 17.10 8.84
N GLU A 223 -1.97 17.18 7.79
CA GLU A 223 -1.67 18.45 7.11
C GLU A 223 -1.60 18.21 5.61
N LEU A 224 -2.19 19.12 4.83
CA LEU A 224 -2.09 19.13 3.37
C LEU A 224 -1.57 20.48 2.92
N LYS A 225 -0.32 20.49 2.46
CA LYS A 225 0.41 21.70 2.07
C LYS A 225 0.53 21.76 0.55
N PRO A 226 -0.07 22.76 -0.15
CA PRO A 226 0.05 22.87 -1.60
C PRO A 226 1.49 23.00 -2.10
N GLU A 227 2.40 23.50 -1.26
CA GLU A 227 3.84 23.61 -1.60
C GLU A 227 4.44 22.25 -1.94
N GLN A 228 3.91 21.18 -1.34
CA GLN A 228 4.37 19.80 -1.55
C GLN A 228 4.08 19.28 -2.97
N LEU A 229 3.18 19.92 -3.72
CA LEU A 229 2.87 19.56 -5.10
C LEU A 229 3.90 20.10 -6.10
N PHE A 230 4.70 21.08 -5.69
CA PHE A 230 5.73 21.70 -6.52
C PHE A 230 7.10 21.04 -6.36
N LEU A 231 7.96 21.25 -7.35
CA LEU A 231 9.38 20.89 -7.26
C LEU A 231 10.06 21.67 -6.13
N ARG A 232 10.97 21.00 -5.41
CA ARG A 232 11.68 21.56 -4.24
C ARG A 232 12.42 22.88 -4.48
N PHE A 233 12.80 23.17 -5.72
CA PHE A 233 13.56 24.37 -6.09
C PHE A 233 12.71 25.36 -6.90
N SER A 234 11.38 25.21 -6.88
CA SER A 234 10.49 26.15 -7.56
C SER A 234 10.35 27.44 -6.75
N ASP A 235 10.47 28.58 -7.40
CA ASP A 235 10.25 29.90 -6.79
C ASP A 235 8.83 30.04 -6.19
N ILE A 236 7.86 29.27 -6.70
CA ILE A 236 6.49 29.22 -6.18
C ILE A 236 6.48 28.76 -4.71
N GLN A 237 7.37 27.84 -4.32
CA GLN A 237 7.44 27.39 -2.93
C GLN A 237 7.85 28.53 -1.99
N GLU A 238 8.76 29.40 -2.44
CA GLU A 238 9.19 30.55 -1.64
C GLU A 238 8.08 31.61 -1.56
N ILE A 239 7.35 31.84 -2.65
CA ILE A 239 6.19 32.75 -2.66
C ILE A 239 5.12 32.27 -1.66
N LEU A 240 4.77 30.98 -1.71
CA LEU A 240 3.78 30.39 -0.81
C LEU A 240 4.26 30.43 0.65
N ARG A 241 5.54 30.14 0.90
CA ARG A 241 6.15 30.23 2.24
C ARG A 241 6.09 31.65 2.80
N ILE A 242 6.41 32.67 2.00
CA ILE A 242 6.35 34.07 2.42
C ILE A 242 4.91 34.49 2.69
N ARG A 243 3.97 34.12 1.81
CA ARG A 243 2.53 34.37 2.01
C ARG A 243 2.03 33.75 3.32
N ASP A 244 2.39 32.51 3.60
CA ASP A 244 1.98 31.79 4.79
C ASP A 244 2.57 32.40 6.08
N LEU A 245 3.78 32.97 6.00
CA LEU A 245 4.46 33.58 7.15
C LEU A 245 4.04 35.02 7.44
N TYR A 246 3.75 35.81 6.41
CA TYR A 246 3.58 37.27 6.54
C TYR A 246 2.21 37.81 6.13
N ILE A 247 1.42 37.07 5.36
CA ILE A 247 0.10 37.54 4.89
C ILE A 247 -1.01 36.83 5.68
N MET A 248 -1.04 35.50 5.61
CA MET A 248 -2.11 34.69 6.21
C MET A 248 -2.34 34.93 7.71
N PRO A 249 -1.31 35.15 8.56
CA PRO A 249 -1.52 35.39 9.98
C PRO A 249 -2.21 36.73 10.31
N PHE A 250 -2.13 37.70 9.40
CA PHE A 250 -2.65 39.05 9.62
C PHE A 250 -3.93 39.33 8.84
N TYR A 251 -4.12 38.66 7.70
CA TYR A 251 -5.20 38.97 6.78
C TYR A 251 -5.65 37.73 5.99
N ALA A 252 -6.35 36.83 6.66
CA ALA A 252 -7.07 35.73 6.03
C ALA A 252 -8.46 36.21 5.62
N VAL A 253 -8.68 36.41 4.32
CA VAL A 253 -9.96 36.91 3.78
C VAL A 253 -10.98 35.77 3.76
N CYS A 254 -12.25 36.11 3.95
CA CYS A 254 -13.39 35.21 3.80
C CYS A 254 -14.43 35.91 2.94
N LEU A 255 -14.91 35.24 1.89
CA LEU A 255 -16.01 35.72 1.06
C LEU A 255 -17.30 35.02 1.46
N VAL A 256 -18.28 35.80 1.93
CA VAL A 256 -19.57 35.29 2.41
C VAL A 256 -20.66 35.66 1.41
N PHE A 257 -21.23 34.65 0.76
CA PHE A 257 -22.30 34.80 -0.23
C PHE A 257 -23.66 34.61 0.44
N VAL A 258 -24.56 35.55 0.22
CA VAL A 258 -25.96 35.49 0.65
C VAL A 258 -26.83 35.22 -0.58
N ASN A 259 -27.31 33.97 -0.70
CA ASN A 259 -28.03 33.52 -1.89
C ASN A 259 -29.51 33.89 -1.87
N ARG A 260 -30.10 34.05 -0.67
CA ARG A 260 -31.51 34.40 -0.50
C ARG A 260 -31.68 35.58 0.47
N PRO A 261 -31.28 36.79 0.05
CA PRO A 261 -31.26 37.95 0.93
C PRO A 261 -32.67 38.41 1.34
N GLY A 262 -33.70 38.16 0.52
CA GLY A 262 -35.06 38.65 0.75
C GLY A 262 -35.22 40.12 0.30
N ASN A 263 -36.30 40.77 0.73
CA ASN A 263 -36.56 42.16 0.37
C ASN A 263 -35.78 43.13 1.28
N PHE A 264 -34.87 43.92 0.69
CA PHE A 264 -34.02 44.86 1.42
C PHE A 264 -34.79 46.08 1.95
N SER A 265 -35.94 46.41 1.34
CA SER A 265 -36.78 47.53 1.78
C SER A 265 -37.39 47.27 3.15
N GLU A 266 -37.50 46.00 3.58
CA GLU A 266 -38.03 45.64 4.89
C GLU A 266 -36.98 45.82 6.01
N PRO A 267 -37.29 46.56 7.09
CA PRO A 267 -36.33 46.83 8.16
C PRO A 267 -35.92 45.57 8.93
N THR A 268 -36.82 44.60 9.07
CA THR A 268 -36.54 43.31 9.73
C THR A 268 -35.44 42.53 9.00
N GLN A 269 -35.42 42.62 7.67
CA GLN A 269 -34.47 41.91 6.83
C GLN A 269 -33.09 42.60 6.85
N ARG A 270 -33.05 43.94 6.86
CA ARG A 270 -31.79 44.69 7.06
C ARG A 270 -31.15 44.40 8.42
N ILE A 271 -31.95 44.33 9.49
CA ILE A 271 -31.46 43.97 10.82
C ILE A 271 -30.82 42.58 10.79
N LYS A 272 -31.45 41.60 10.14
CA LYS A 272 -30.86 40.25 10.00
C LYS A 272 -29.53 40.25 9.26
N TRP A 273 -29.39 41.03 8.20
CA TRP A 273 -28.12 41.11 7.48
C TRP A 273 -27.03 41.75 8.32
N HIS A 274 -27.36 42.81 9.07
CA HIS A 274 -26.43 43.40 10.04
C HIS A 274 -26.07 42.41 11.16
N SER A 275 -27.01 41.61 11.66
CA SER A 275 -26.74 40.54 12.63
C SER A 275 -25.81 39.47 12.06
N LEU A 276 -26.06 39.00 10.84
CA LEU A 276 -25.18 38.06 10.14
C LEU A 276 -23.75 38.61 10.06
N VAL A 277 -23.59 39.84 9.57
CA VAL A 277 -22.27 40.48 9.43
C VAL A 277 -21.62 40.69 10.80
N ALA A 278 -22.38 41.11 11.81
CA ALA A 278 -21.90 41.31 13.17
C ALA A 278 -21.42 40.01 13.81
N ASP A 279 -22.08 38.88 13.56
CA ASP A 279 -21.65 37.57 14.07
C ASP A 279 -20.32 37.11 13.47
N PHE A 280 -20.07 37.39 12.18
CA PHE A 280 -18.76 37.19 11.56
C PHE A 280 -17.69 38.14 12.14
N GLU A 281 -18.06 39.37 12.47
CA GLU A 281 -17.18 40.36 13.11
C GLU A 281 -16.92 40.07 14.59
N ALA A 282 -17.82 39.34 15.25
CA ALA A 282 -17.71 38.96 16.66
C ALA A 282 -16.84 37.72 16.90
N LEU A 283 -16.45 37.01 15.83
CA LEU A 283 -15.53 35.88 15.95
C LEU A 283 -14.21 36.35 16.59
N PRO A 284 -13.60 35.55 17.49
CA PRO A 284 -12.40 35.96 18.22
C PRO A 284 -11.18 36.15 17.30
N SER A 285 -11.16 35.47 16.16
CA SER A 285 -10.16 35.62 15.11
C SER A 285 -10.48 36.75 14.13
N SER A 286 -11.64 37.40 14.23
CA SER A 286 -12.02 38.46 13.30
C SER A 286 -11.17 39.70 13.51
N VAL A 287 -10.73 40.30 12.40
CA VAL A 287 -10.10 41.62 12.42
C VAL A 287 -11.11 42.70 12.82
N GLY A 288 -12.42 42.41 12.70
CA GLY A 288 -13.51 43.28 13.11
C GLY A 288 -14.07 44.13 11.97
N SER A 289 -14.95 45.06 12.31
CA SER A 289 -15.78 45.78 11.34
C SER A 289 -15.04 46.60 10.31
N PHE A 290 -13.83 47.07 10.62
CA PHE A 290 -13.00 47.84 9.68
C PHE A 290 -12.48 47.00 8.50
N SER A 291 -12.38 45.68 8.67
CA SER A 291 -11.96 44.77 7.61
C SER A 291 -13.10 44.29 6.73
N THR A 292 -14.34 44.49 7.19
CA THR A 292 -15.53 44.00 6.53
C THR A 292 -16.00 45.00 5.48
N LYS A 293 -16.03 44.55 4.22
CA LYS A 293 -16.61 45.29 3.10
C LYS A 293 -18.05 44.86 2.90
N PHE A 294 -18.99 45.67 3.34
CA PHE A 294 -20.42 45.38 3.27
C PHE A 294 -21.19 46.58 2.70
N TRP A 295 -21.74 46.40 1.49
CA TRP A 295 -22.37 47.46 0.69
C TRP A 295 -23.52 48.19 1.38
N LEU A 296 -24.25 47.51 2.28
CA LEU A 296 -25.42 48.11 2.93
C LEU A 296 -25.02 49.28 3.84
N ARG A 297 -23.84 49.23 4.47
CA ARG A 297 -23.33 50.33 5.32
C ARG A 297 -23.09 51.59 4.49
N ASP A 298 -22.50 51.42 3.30
CA ASP A 298 -22.24 52.53 2.37
C ASP A 298 -23.55 53.06 1.77
N TYR A 299 -24.52 52.18 1.48
CA TYR A 299 -25.85 52.59 1.02
C TYR A 299 -26.61 53.37 2.09
N GLU A 300 -26.59 52.92 3.35
CA GLU A 300 -27.20 53.65 4.47
C GLU A 300 -26.55 55.03 4.65
N GLN A 301 -25.22 55.13 4.53
CA GLN A 301 -24.51 56.40 4.56
C GLN A 301 -24.91 57.33 3.39
N PHE A 302 -25.05 56.79 2.18
CA PHE A 302 -25.51 57.55 1.01
C PHE A 302 -26.92 58.14 1.23
N VAL A 303 -27.85 57.33 1.73
CA VAL A 303 -29.22 57.77 2.05
C VAL A 303 -29.21 58.81 3.18
N GLU A 304 -28.38 58.66 4.21
CA GLU A 304 -28.25 59.65 5.28
C GLU A 304 -27.66 60.98 4.79
N SER A 305 -26.68 60.95 3.86
CA SER A 305 -26.13 62.19 3.28
C SER A 305 -27.15 62.96 2.46
N ASP A 306 -27.95 62.27 1.63
CA ASP A 306 -28.99 62.89 0.81
C ASP A 306 -30.10 63.53 1.67
N ASN A 307 -30.41 62.94 2.83
CA ASN A 307 -31.39 63.50 3.77
C ASN A 307 -30.86 64.69 4.59
N ASN A 308 -29.54 64.78 4.83
CA ASN A 308 -28.93 65.88 5.58
C ASN A 308 -28.60 67.10 4.69
N ASP A 309 -28.51 66.91 3.38
CA ASP A 309 -28.32 67.95 2.38
C ASP A 309 -29.64 68.66 2.00
N GLU A 310 -30.49 69.02 2.98
CA GLU A 310 -31.61 69.98 2.82
C GLU A 310 -31.15 71.39 2.36
N SER A 311 -29.85 71.59 2.11
CA SER A 311 -29.26 72.86 1.68
C SER A 311 -28.43 72.77 0.38
N ALA A 312 -28.44 71.64 -0.33
CA ALA A 312 -27.91 71.60 -1.69
C ALA A 312 -28.94 72.19 -2.68
N PRO A 313 -28.54 73.09 -3.61
CA PRO A 313 -29.46 73.75 -4.53
C PRO A 313 -29.86 72.78 -5.66
N LEU A 314 -30.66 71.79 -5.32
CA LEU A 314 -31.35 70.93 -6.29
C LEU A 314 -32.88 70.95 -6.10
N ASP A 315 -33.37 71.87 -5.26
CA ASP A 315 -34.81 72.15 -5.12
C ASP A 315 -35.41 72.78 -6.41
N ASP A 316 -34.56 73.28 -7.31
CA ASP A 316 -34.98 73.81 -8.62
C ASP A 316 -35.35 72.72 -9.64
N LEU A 317 -34.88 71.47 -9.48
CA LEU A 317 -35.24 70.35 -10.38
C LEU A 317 -36.46 69.56 -9.87
N VAL A 318 -36.68 69.54 -8.55
CA VAL A 318 -37.84 68.86 -7.92
C VAL A 318 -39.17 69.50 -8.34
N SER A 319 -39.16 70.81 -8.61
CA SER A 319 -40.34 71.50 -9.14
C SER A 319 -40.64 71.21 -10.63
N PHE A 320 -39.70 70.61 -11.37
CA PHE A 320 -39.83 70.40 -12.82
C PHE A 320 -40.32 69.01 -13.22
N GLU A 321 -40.08 67.95 -12.42
CA GLU A 321 -40.43 66.58 -12.79
C GLU A 321 -41.59 65.94 -12.00
N GLY A 322 -42.13 66.58 -10.97
CA GLY A 322 -43.36 66.10 -10.30
C GLY A 322 -43.25 64.69 -9.69
N ILE A 323 -42.03 64.26 -9.36
CA ILE A 323 -41.74 62.94 -8.80
C ILE A 323 -42.20 62.92 -7.34
N THR A 324 -43.07 61.96 -7.00
CA THR A 324 -43.55 61.80 -5.63
C THR A 324 -42.45 61.25 -4.71
N PRO A 325 -42.44 61.55 -3.40
CA PRO A 325 -41.49 60.97 -2.44
C PRO A 325 -41.47 59.43 -2.45
N ASP A 326 -42.60 58.82 -2.83
CA ASP A 326 -42.74 57.38 -2.99
C ASP A 326 -42.08 56.82 -4.26
N GLU A 327 -41.82 57.64 -5.29
CA GLU A 327 -41.08 57.27 -6.50
C GLU A 327 -39.57 57.46 -6.34
N ARG A 328 -39.14 58.46 -5.54
CA ARG A 328 -37.72 58.65 -5.17
C ARG A 328 -37.17 57.40 -4.47
N ARG A 329 -37.91 56.88 -3.48
CA ARG A 329 -37.56 55.62 -2.76
C ARG A 329 -37.40 54.38 -3.66
N LYS A 330 -37.99 54.37 -4.86
CA LYS A 330 -37.93 53.20 -5.77
C LYS A 330 -36.66 53.15 -6.59
N ASN A 331 -35.97 54.28 -6.75
CA ASN A 331 -34.77 54.41 -7.61
C ASN A 331 -33.46 54.56 -6.82
N GLU A 332 -33.51 54.76 -5.50
CA GLU A 332 -32.34 55.02 -4.64
C GLU A 332 -31.22 53.97 -4.78
N LEU A 333 -31.56 52.67 -4.85
CA LEU A 333 -30.54 51.62 -5.01
C LEU A 333 -29.87 51.67 -6.39
N THR A 334 -30.60 52.06 -7.43
CA THR A 334 -30.03 52.19 -8.78
C THR A 334 -29.13 53.42 -8.84
N GLU A 335 -29.57 54.53 -8.24
CA GLU A 335 -28.79 55.76 -8.13
C GLU A 335 -27.50 55.55 -7.34
N PHE A 336 -27.57 54.88 -6.18
CA PHE A 336 -26.40 54.48 -5.39
C PHE A 336 -25.38 53.69 -6.23
N LEU A 337 -25.86 52.74 -7.05
CA LEU A 337 -24.99 51.90 -7.88
C LEU A 337 -24.44 52.61 -9.13
N GLU A 338 -25.07 53.71 -9.56
CA GLU A 338 -24.59 54.56 -10.65
C GLU A 338 -23.66 55.68 -10.16
N TRP A 339 -23.71 55.99 -8.86
CA TRP A 339 -22.87 57.01 -8.23
C TRP A 339 -21.37 56.65 -8.35
N PRO A 340 -20.50 57.56 -8.83
CA PRO A 340 -19.11 57.25 -9.17
C PRO A 340 -18.30 56.61 -8.03
N GLU A 341 -18.53 57.05 -6.80
CA GLU A 341 -17.85 56.58 -5.59
C GLU A 341 -18.26 55.15 -5.22
N PHE A 342 -19.49 54.74 -5.53
CA PHE A 342 -20.07 53.45 -5.13
C PHE A 342 -20.26 52.46 -6.28
N GLN A 343 -19.95 52.88 -7.51
CA GLN A 343 -20.14 52.07 -8.72
C GLN A 343 -19.47 50.69 -8.66
N PHE A 344 -18.39 50.54 -7.89
CA PHE A 344 -17.69 49.26 -7.70
C PHE A 344 -18.57 48.19 -7.02
N TRP A 345 -19.60 48.59 -6.26
CA TRP A 345 -20.55 47.66 -5.62
C TRP A 345 -21.40 46.87 -6.62
N ASN A 346 -21.49 47.31 -7.88
CA ASN A 346 -22.11 46.54 -8.96
C ASN A 346 -21.47 45.14 -9.12
N GLY A 347 -20.20 44.97 -8.78
CA GLY A 347 -19.53 43.67 -8.82
C GLY A 347 -19.93 42.71 -7.68
N PHE A 348 -20.54 43.22 -6.61
CA PHE A 348 -20.83 42.49 -5.37
C PHE A 348 -22.31 42.13 -5.21
N ILE A 349 -23.17 42.74 -6.03
CA ILE A 349 -24.62 42.65 -5.95
C ILE A 349 -25.17 42.12 -7.26
N GLN A 350 -26.15 41.22 -7.19
CA GLN A 350 -26.94 40.85 -8.35
C GLN A 350 -28.38 41.27 -8.19
N LEU A 351 -28.86 42.05 -9.14
CA LEU A 351 -30.25 42.48 -9.26
C LEU A 351 -30.98 41.66 -10.32
N ILE A 352 -32.22 41.26 -10.06
CA ILE A 352 -33.16 40.76 -11.06
C ILE A 352 -34.16 41.86 -11.37
N ARG A 353 -34.32 42.20 -12.65
CA ARG A 353 -35.44 43.00 -13.12
C ARG A 353 -36.57 42.05 -13.53
N PRO A 354 -37.76 42.11 -12.92
CA PRO A 354 -38.91 41.34 -13.37
C PRO A 354 -39.26 41.67 -14.83
N PHE A 355 -39.86 40.72 -15.56
CA PHE A 355 -40.28 40.94 -16.96
C PHE A 355 -41.30 42.07 -17.14
N ASN A 356 -41.96 42.51 -16.06
CA ASN A 356 -42.77 43.73 -16.06
C ASN A 356 -41.84 44.92 -15.78
N SER A 357 -41.62 45.75 -16.80
CA SER A 357 -40.68 46.89 -16.83
C SER A 357 -40.91 47.98 -15.77
N SER A 358 -42.01 47.88 -15.01
CA SER A 358 -42.41 48.85 -13.98
C SER A 358 -42.13 48.38 -12.56
N SER A 359 -41.59 47.17 -12.36
CA SER A 359 -41.26 46.64 -11.03
C SER A 359 -39.80 46.89 -10.68
N GLU A 360 -39.55 47.25 -9.41
CA GLU A 360 -38.22 47.53 -8.89
C GLU A 360 -37.24 46.37 -9.13
N PRO A 361 -35.95 46.68 -9.37
CA PRO A 361 -34.91 45.66 -9.41
C PRO A 361 -34.82 44.99 -8.04
N GLN A 362 -35.17 43.70 -7.99
CA GLN A 362 -35.11 42.93 -6.76
C GLN A 362 -33.69 42.39 -6.53
N LEU A 363 -33.20 42.55 -5.32
CA LEU A 363 -31.93 41.96 -4.90
C LEU A 363 -32.04 40.44 -4.92
N LYS A 364 -31.25 39.79 -5.78
CA LYS A 364 -31.21 38.33 -5.89
C LYS A 364 -30.22 37.71 -4.94
N ARG A 365 -28.99 38.20 -4.97
CA ARG A 365 -27.85 37.70 -4.21
C ARG A 365 -26.87 38.85 -4.00
N PHE A 366 -26.10 38.78 -2.93
CA PHE A 366 -24.93 39.62 -2.77
C PHE A 366 -23.86 38.83 -2.03
N PHE A 367 -22.65 39.34 -2.01
CA PHE A 367 -21.63 38.84 -1.10
C PHE A 367 -20.90 39.99 -0.42
N PHE A 368 -20.34 39.70 0.73
CA PHE A 368 -19.47 40.62 1.47
C PHE A 368 -18.16 39.89 1.80
N SER A 369 -17.12 40.65 2.09
CA SER A 369 -15.84 40.10 2.51
C SER A 369 -15.52 40.54 3.92
N THR A 370 -14.99 39.66 4.75
CA THR A 370 -14.43 39.98 6.07
C THR A 370 -13.04 39.35 6.19
N ALA A 371 -12.23 39.80 7.15
CA ALA A 371 -10.91 39.25 7.37
C ALA A 371 -10.73 38.73 8.80
N SER A 372 -9.91 37.70 8.94
CA SER A 372 -9.49 37.14 10.21
C SER A 372 -7.97 37.20 10.37
N PHE A 373 -7.51 37.23 11.61
CA PHE A 373 -6.11 37.22 12.02
C PHE A 373 -5.86 36.09 13.03
N GLY A 374 -4.60 35.68 13.13
CA GLY A 374 -4.13 34.69 14.08
C GLY A 374 -2.74 34.17 13.69
N GLU A 375 -1.79 34.23 14.61
CA GLU A 375 -0.44 33.66 14.41
C GLU A 375 -0.47 32.16 14.07
N GLU A 376 -1.50 31.45 14.55
CA GLU A 376 -1.72 30.02 14.30
C GLU A 376 -2.12 29.70 12.86
N LEU A 377 -2.57 30.68 12.06
CA LEU A 377 -2.97 30.48 10.65
C LEU A 377 -1.79 30.15 9.72
N LYS A 378 -0.57 30.07 10.24
CA LYS A 378 0.59 29.44 9.57
C LYS A 378 0.37 27.94 9.36
N GLU A 379 -0.39 27.29 10.24
CA GLU A 379 -0.71 25.87 10.14
C GLU A 379 -2.01 25.67 9.35
N TRP A 380 -1.99 24.73 8.39
CA TRP A 380 -3.13 24.45 7.51
C TRP A 380 -4.32 23.83 8.27
N SER A 381 -4.05 23.03 9.29
CA SER A 381 -5.07 22.50 10.22
C SER A 381 -5.83 23.61 10.95
N LYS A 382 -5.15 24.71 11.28
CA LYS A 382 -5.75 25.87 11.94
C LYS A 382 -6.57 26.75 11.00
N ARG A 383 -6.18 26.80 9.72
CA ARG A 383 -7.02 27.42 8.67
C ARG A 383 -8.31 26.65 8.45
N GLU A 384 -8.26 25.33 8.56
CA GLU A 384 -9.45 24.49 8.47
C GLU A 384 -10.40 24.72 9.65
N GLU A 385 -9.88 24.79 10.88
CA GLU A 385 -10.66 25.18 12.07
C GLU A 385 -11.33 26.55 11.90
N LEU A 386 -10.62 27.53 11.31
CA LEU A 386 -11.18 28.85 10.97
C LEU A 386 -12.31 28.76 9.93
N LEU A 387 -12.11 27.99 8.86
CA LEU A 387 -13.13 27.77 7.83
C LEU A 387 -14.38 27.09 8.42
N GLU A 388 -14.22 26.14 9.32
CA GLU A 388 -15.34 25.51 10.02
C GLU A 388 -16.09 26.52 10.91
N ASN A 389 -15.38 27.40 11.61
CA ASN A 389 -16.01 28.45 12.40
C ASN A 389 -16.81 29.43 11.52
N TRP A 390 -16.29 29.84 10.36
CA TRP A 390 -17.04 30.65 9.40
C TRP A 390 -18.29 29.94 8.89
N ARG A 391 -18.20 28.64 8.58
CA ARG A 391 -19.35 27.83 8.16
C ARG A 391 -20.39 27.69 9.26
N ARG A 392 -19.97 27.53 10.51
CA ARG A 392 -20.90 27.44 11.66
C ARG A 392 -21.73 28.72 11.84
N VAL A 393 -21.15 29.89 11.57
CA VAL A 393 -21.88 31.17 11.55
C VAL A 393 -22.80 31.26 10.33
N ALA A 394 -22.36 30.80 9.15
CA ALA A 394 -23.25 30.76 7.98
C ALA A 394 -24.47 29.84 8.21
N ASP A 395 -24.25 28.67 8.83
CA ASP A 395 -25.27 27.67 9.12
C ASP A 395 -26.30 28.12 10.17
N SER A 396 -26.02 29.15 10.98
CA SER A 396 -26.99 29.72 11.91
C SER A 396 -28.07 30.58 11.23
N TYR A 397 -27.91 30.87 9.93
CA TYR A 397 -28.85 31.67 9.13
C TYR A 397 -29.39 30.88 7.91
N PRO A 398 -30.07 29.74 8.11
CA PRO A 398 -30.51 28.87 7.01
C PRO A 398 -31.49 29.56 6.05
N GLU A 399 -32.28 30.52 6.51
CA GLU A 399 -33.23 31.27 5.69
C GLU A 399 -32.59 32.16 4.63
N LEU A 400 -31.33 32.58 4.84
CA LEU A 400 -30.56 33.43 3.94
C LEU A 400 -29.75 32.62 2.92
N GLU A 401 -29.71 31.28 3.07
CA GLU A 401 -28.91 30.35 2.25
C GLU A 401 -27.46 30.85 2.12
N VAL A 402 -26.82 31.14 3.26
CA VAL A 402 -25.47 31.69 3.32
C VAL A 402 -24.44 30.61 2.96
N SER A 403 -23.46 30.96 2.13
CA SER A 403 -22.35 30.08 1.77
C SER A 403 -21.02 30.81 1.89
N VAL A 404 -20.04 30.15 2.49
CA VAL A 404 -18.67 30.68 2.65
C VAL A 404 -17.79 30.15 1.53
N PHE A 405 -17.04 31.06 0.92
CA PHE A 405 -16.04 30.75 -0.09
C PHE A 405 -14.67 31.23 0.39
N GLU A 406 -13.70 30.33 0.28
CA GLU A 406 -12.29 30.60 0.50
C GLU A 406 -11.48 29.88 -0.58
N ASP A 407 -10.47 30.54 -1.15
CA ASP A 407 -9.72 30.03 -2.31
C ASP A 407 -9.03 28.67 -2.01
N GLU A 408 -8.64 28.46 -0.75
CA GLU A 408 -7.94 27.27 -0.28
C GLU A 408 -8.89 26.18 0.24
N ALA A 409 -10.21 26.42 0.28
CA ALA A 409 -11.20 25.49 0.83
C ALA A 409 -11.11 24.08 0.22
N LYS A 410 -10.77 23.97 -1.07
CA LYS A 410 -10.56 22.68 -1.76
C LYS A 410 -9.50 21.77 -1.12
N PHE A 411 -8.51 22.35 -0.44
CA PHE A 411 -7.49 21.59 0.30
C PHE A 411 -7.87 21.44 1.76
N LEU A 412 -8.42 22.51 2.37
CA LEU A 412 -8.84 22.52 3.77
C LEU A 412 -9.92 21.47 4.03
N ASP A 413 -10.89 21.33 3.13
CA ASP A 413 -11.99 20.36 3.23
C ASP A 413 -11.52 18.90 3.26
N LEU A 414 -10.30 18.63 2.79
CA LEU A 414 -9.73 17.29 2.81
C LEU A 414 -9.13 16.93 4.18
N ILE A 415 -8.61 17.92 4.92
CA ILE A 415 -7.91 17.72 6.19
C ILE A 415 -8.71 16.92 7.23
N PRO A 416 -9.97 17.27 7.56
CA PRO A 416 -10.73 16.57 8.59
C PRO A 416 -11.09 15.13 8.16
N THR A 417 -11.11 14.85 6.86
CA THR A 417 -11.43 13.52 6.33
C THR A 417 -10.25 12.53 6.41
N MET A 418 -9.00 13.02 6.52
CA MET A 418 -7.81 12.17 6.38
C MET A 418 -7.66 11.13 7.50
N ILE A 419 -7.77 11.53 8.77
CA ILE A 419 -7.60 10.60 9.90
C ILE A 419 -8.72 9.54 9.92
N PRO A 420 -10.02 9.90 9.88
CA PRO A 420 -11.10 8.91 9.90
C PRO A 420 -11.01 7.92 8.74
N GLN A 421 -10.72 8.39 7.52
CA GLN A 421 -10.61 7.52 6.35
C GLN A 421 -9.40 6.60 6.41
N THR A 422 -8.26 7.08 6.89
CA THR A 422 -7.05 6.26 7.09
C THR A 422 -7.34 5.13 8.06
N LEU A 423 -7.98 5.44 9.21
CA LEU A 423 -8.35 4.44 10.21
C LEU A 423 -9.35 3.43 9.65
N GLN A 424 -10.42 3.90 9.02
CA GLN A 424 -11.44 3.02 8.43
C GLN A 424 -10.85 2.08 7.38
N SER A 425 -10.02 2.61 6.48
CA SER A 425 -9.38 1.83 5.40
C SER A 425 -8.35 0.85 5.96
N THR A 426 -7.58 1.24 6.97
CA THR A 426 -6.61 0.36 7.63
C THR A 426 -7.30 -0.79 8.37
N ILE A 427 -8.35 -0.49 9.13
CA ILE A 427 -9.14 -1.51 9.84
C ILE A 427 -9.80 -2.47 8.85
N CYS A 428 -10.40 -1.95 7.78
CA CYS A 428 -10.97 -2.76 6.71
C CYS A 428 -9.92 -3.67 6.07
N THR A 429 -8.73 -3.14 5.80
CA THR A 429 -7.60 -3.90 5.24
C THR A 429 -7.19 -5.03 6.19
N LEU A 430 -7.03 -4.75 7.48
CA LEU A 430 -6.70 -5.77 8.49
C LEU A 430 -7.74 -6.88 8.59
N ILE A 431 -9.03 -6.54 8.54
CA ILE A 431 -10.13 -7.51 8.54
C ILE A 431 -10.08 -8.37 7.28
N CYS A 432 -9.88 -7.77 6.11
CA CYS A 432 -9.72 -8.49 4.86
C CYS A 432 -8.51 -9.45 4.90
N MET A 433 -7.36 -8.98 5.43
CA MET A 433 -6.17 -9.82 5.58
C MET A 433 -6.43 -11.01 6.52
N PHE A 434 -7.17 -10.80 7.61
CA PHE A 434 -7.58 -11.87 8.52
C PHE A 434 -8.39 -12.95 7.78
N PHE A 435 -9.39 -12.54 6.98
CA PHE A 435 -10.22 -13.48 6.21
C PHE A 435 -9.43 -14.22 5.13
N VAL A 436 -8.52 -13.55 4.43
CA VAL A 436 -7.64 -14.21 3.45
C VAL A 436 -6.76 -15.23 4.16
N CYS A 437 -6.13 -14.87 5.27
CA CYS A 437 -5.29 -15.80 6.02
C CYS A 437 -6.09 -17.00 6.56
N LEU A 438 -7.34 -16.80 6.99
CA LEU A 438 -8.25 -17.86 7.45
C LEU A 438 -8.61 -18.85 6.34
N LEU A 439 -8.74 -18.39 5.09
CA LEU A 439 -9.03 -19.26 3.94
C LEU A 439 -7.93 -20.31 3.71
N PHE A 440 -6.66 -19.95 3.95
CA PHE A 440 -5.51 -20.82 3.68
C PHE A 440 -4.92 -21.50 4.93
N MET A 441 -5.19 -20.98 6.13
CA MET A 441 -4.67 -21.50 7.40
C MET A 441 -5.82 -21.74 8.38
N LYS A 442 -6.18 -23.02 8.63
CA LYS A 442 -7.24 -23.39 9.60
C LYS A 442 -6.76 -23.36 11.06
N ASN A 443 -5.46 -23.34 11.32
CA ASN A 443 -4.92 -23.36 12.69
C ASN A 443 -4.97 -21.97 13.36
N ILE A 444 -5.85 -21.83 14.34
CA ILE A 444 -6.11 -20.57 15.07
C ILE A 444 -4.84 -19.92 15.63
N PRO A 445 -3.92 -20.62 16.33
CA PRO A 445 -2.70 -19.98 16.84
C PRO A 445 -1.75 -19.47 15.75
N SER A 446 -1.58 -20.20 14.66
CA SER A 446 -0.77 -19.73 13.52
C SER A 446 -1.40 -18.48 12.89
N LEU A 447 -2.72 -18.49 12.72
CA LEU A 447 -3.49 -17.33 12.26
C LEU A 447 -3.33 -16.13 13.19
N ALA A 448 -3.39 -16.33 14.51
CA ALA A 448 -3.22 -15.27 15.50
C ALA A 448 -1.82 -14.64 15.46
N ILE A 449 -0.75 -15.45 15.35
CA ILE A 449 0.63 -14.96 15.24
C ILE A 449 0.82 -14.14 13.96
N SER A 450 0.26 -14.61 12.84
CA SER A 450 0.31 -13.88 11.57
C SER A 450 -0.38 -12.52 11.69
N ASN A 451 -1.63 -12.47 12.17
CA ASN A 451 -2.38 -11.22 12.32
C ASN A 451 -1.78 -10.26 13.34
N PHE A 452 -1.19 -10.78 14.42
CA PHE A 452 -0.43 -10.00 15.38
C PHE A 452 0.74 -9.28 14.69
N ALA A 453 1.56 -10.00 13.91
CA ALA A 453 2.68 -9.40 13.18
C ALA A 453 2.22 -8.33 12.17
N ILE A 454 1.11 -8.58 11.47
CA ILE A 454 0.50 -7.65 10.51
C ILE A 454 0.05 -6.36 11.22
N PHE A 455 -0.64 -6.49 12.36
CA PHE A 455 -1.11 -5.35 13.16
C PHE A 455 0.05 -4.47 13.65
N PHE A 456 1.12 -5.07 14.18
CA PHE A 456 2.28 -4.30 14.64
C PHE A 456 3.11 -3.70 13.51
N THR A 457 3.12 -4.33 12.34
CA THR A 457 3.70 -3.73 11.13
C THR A 457 2.96 -2.44 10.77
N CYS A 458 1.63 -2.44 10.80
CA CYS A 458 0.83 -1.25 10.54
C CYS A 458 1.14 -0.12 11.53
N ILE A 459 1.13 -0.41 12.83
CA ILE A 459 1.45 0.57 13.87
C ILE A 459 2.85 1.15 13.68
N GLY A 460 3.85 0.33 13.37
CA GLY A 460 5.21 0.81 13.18
C GLY A 460 5.41 1.62 11.91
N VAL A 461 4.65 1.35 10.85
CA VAL A 461 4.70 2.15 9.63
C VAL A 461 4.21 3.56 9.89
N PHE A 462 3.01 3.70 10.47
CA PHE A 462 2.48 5.02 10.80
C PHE A 462 3.30 5.72 11.89
N GLY A 463 3.73 4.99 12.91
CA GLY A 463 4.50 5.51 14.03
C GLY A 463 5.87 6.05 13.62
N ILE A 464 6.68 5.24 12.94
CA ILE A 464 8.02 5.65 12.54
C ILE A 464 7.96 6.73 11.47
N GLN A 465 7.00 6.67 10.53
CA GLN A 465 6.85 7.73 9.53
C GLN A 465 6.49 9.09 10.16
N SER A 466 5.64 9.08 11.19
CA SER A 466 5.33 10.29 11.98
C SER A 466 6.58 10.82 12.69
N LEU A 467 7.40 9.95 13.29
CA LEU A 467 8.69 10.34 13.91
C LEU A 467 9.71 10.88 12.90
N MET A 468 9.61 10.48 11.63
CA MET A 468 10.41 11.05 10.54
C MET A 468 9.90 12.44 10.11
N GLY A 469 8.89 13.00 10.79
CA GLY A 469 8.37 14.35 10.57
C GLY A 469 7.50 14.49 9.32
N THR A 470 6.95 13.38 8.82
CA THR A 470 6.01 13.42 7.67
C THR A 470 4.59 13.48 8.20
N ALA A 471 3.88 14.58 7.88
CA ALA A 471 2.47 14.72 8.21
C ALA A 471 1.60 13.73 7.42
N LEU A 472 0.41 13.44 7.95
CA LEU A 472 -0.57 12.62 7.25
C LEU A 472 -1.23 13.43 6.13
N ASP A 473 -0.76 13.18 4.90
CA ASP A 473 -1.35 13.67 3.66
C ASP A 473 -2.01 12.49 2.89
N PRO A 474 -2.82 12.74 1.84
CA PRO A 474 -3.49 11.67 1.09
C PRO A 474 -2.50 10.70 0.41
N ILE A 475 -1.30 11.16 0.08
CA ILE A 475 -0.27 10.35 -0.59
C ILE A 475 0.33 9.36 0.40
N PHE A 476 0.66 9.81 1.60
CA PHE A 476 1.12 8.96 2.69
C PHE A 476 0.02 7.97 3.09
N MET A 477 -1.23 8.42 3.25
CA MET A 477 -2.37 7.54 3.50
C MET A 477 -2.40 6.39 2.48
N SER A 478 -2.44 6.73 1.18
CA SER A 478 -2.46 5.74 0.12
C SER A 478 -1.24 4.83 0.15
N ALA A 479 -0.04 5.41 0.20
CA ALA A 479 1.22 4.67 0.22
C ALA A 479 1.27 3.69 1.39
N ALA A 480 0.82 4.09 2.58
CA ALA A 480 0.78 3.23 3.76
C ALA A 480 -0.20 2.07 3.59
N ILE A 481 -1.45 2.34 3.18
CA ILE A 481 -2.48 1.30 2.97
C ILE A 481 -2.02 0.27 1.92
N MET A 482 -1.48 0.73 0.80
CA MET A 482 -1.01 -0.14 -0.27
C MET A 482 0.22 -0.94 0.15
N SER A 483 1.15 -0.32 0.88
CA SER A 483 2.34 -1.01 1.37
C SER A 483 2.02 -2.05 2.44
N ILE A 484 0.98 -1.83 3.25
CA ILE A 484 0.47 -2.85 4.19
C ILE A 484 0.10 -4.12 3.41
N GLY A 485 -0.66 -4.01 2.32
CA GLY A 485 -0.97 -5.15 1.45
C GLY A 485 0.26 -5.97 1.06
N PHE A 486 1.32 -5.31 0.60
CA PHE A 486 2.53 -5.97 0.11
C PHE A 486 3.44 -6.56 1.21
N SER A 487 3.51 -5.93 2.38
CA SER A 487 4.42 -6.40 3.46
C SER A 487 3.85 -7.55 4.27
N VAL A 488 2.53 -7.63 4.35
CA VAL A 488 1.78 -8.67 5.07
C VAL A 488 2.00 -10.06 4.48
N ASP A 489 2.36 -10.12 3.19
CA ASP A 489 2.67 -11.35 2.47
C ASP A 489 3.82 -12.12 3.15
N ILE A 490 4.87 -11.42 3.59
CA ILE A 490 6.06 -12.05 4.19
C ILE A 490 5.71 -12.85 5.47
N PRO A 491 5.04 -12.26 6.48
CA PRO A 491 4.47 -13.00 7.59
C PRO A 491 3.59 -14.19 7.21
N ALA A 492 2.65 -13.99 6.29
CA ALA A 492 1.70 -15.02 5.90
C ALA A 492 2.40 -16.24 5.28
N HIS A 493 3.40 -16.02 4.43
CA HIS A 493 4.19 -17.08 3.79
C HIS A 493 4.95 -17.95 4.79
N ILE A 494 5.62 -17.33 5.75
CA ILE A 494 6.43 -18.04 6.74
C ILE A 494 5.52 -18.88 7.64
N VAL A 495 4.39 -18.31 8.09
CA VAL A 495 3.42 -19.03 8.93
C VAL A 495 2.76 -20.16 8.14
N TYR A 496 2.34 -19.92 6.90
CA TYR A 496 1.73 -20.94 6.04
C TYR A 496 2.68 -22.12 5.79
N HIS A 497 3.94 -21.83 5.45
CA HIS A 497 4.93 -22.87 5.17
C HIS A 497 5.34 -23.63 6.43
N PHE A 498 5.43 -22.96 7.58
CA PHE A 498 5.64 -23.63 8.88
C PHE A 498 4.45 -24.49 9.31
N TYR A 499 3.22 -24.06 8.98
CA TYR A 499 2.02 -24.86 9.19
C TYR A 499 2.02 -26.10 8.29
N LYS A 500 2.33 -25.94 7.00
CA LYS A 500 2.38 -27.03 6.02
C LYS A 500 3.40 -28.11 6.40
N THR A 501 4.60 -27.73 6.84
CA THR A 501 5.60 -28.72 7.31
C THR A 501 5.10 -29.52 8.51
N GLY A 502 4.26 -28.93 9.37
CA GLY A 502 3.62 -29.64 10.49
C GLY A 502 2.47 -30.57 10.10
N VAL A 503 1.73 -30.28 9.03
CA VAL A 503 0.62 -31.13 8.55
C VAL A 503 1.15 -32.35 7.80
N SER A 504 2.18 -32.20 6.97
CA SER A 504 2.81 -33.31 6.26
C SER A 504 3.43 -34.36 7.22
N GLU A 505 3.79 -33.97 8.44
CA GLU A 505 4.25 -34.88 9.50
C GLU A 505 3.13 -35.76 10.09
N GLY A 506 1.86 -35.34 10.02
CA GLY A 506 0.74 -36.10 10.58
C GLY A 506 0.29 -37.29 9.73
N ASN A 507 0.63 -37.30 8.43
CA ASN A 507 0.22 -38.34 7.47
C ASN A 507 1.29 -39.40 7.21
N GLU A 508 2.56 -39.14 7.50
CA GLU A 508 3.64 -40.13 7.39
C GLU A 508 4.09 -40.53 8.80
N ASN A 509 4.30 -41.83 9.06
CA ASN A 509 4.87 -42.37 10.32
C ASN A 509 6.36 -41.94 10.53
N LYS A 510 6.71 -40.70 10.22
CA LYS A 510 8.03 -40.10 10.47
C LYS A 510 8.10 -39.62 11.93
N LEU A 511 9.24 -39.90 12.56
CA LEU A 511 9.63 -39.39 13.88
C LEU A 511 9.28 -37.90 14.00
N ILE A 512 8.59 -37.53 15.10
CA ILE A 512 8.27 -36.15 15.45
C ILE A 512 9.56 -35.32 15.38
N LYS A 513 9.69 -34.48 14.35
CA LYS A 513 10.86 -33.62 14.22
C LYS A 513 10.84 -32.57 15.34
N ASN A 514 12.02 -32.28 15.88
CA ASN A 514 12.17 -31.18 16.83
C ASN A 514 11.72 -29.86 16.19
N VAL A 515 11.14 -28.96 16.98
CA VAL A 515 10.64 -27.64 16.52
C VAL A 515 11.73 -26.87 15.74
N GLU A 516 12.99 -27.01 16.16
CA GLU A 516 14.16 -26.42 15.50
C GLU A 516 14.37 -26.96 14.08
N GLU A 517 14.20 -28.26 13.87
CA GLU A 517 14.38 -28.91 12.57
C GLU A 517 13.23 -28.55 11.61
N ARG A 518 12.01 -28.42 12.15
CA ARG A 518 10.85 -27.91 11.39
C ARG A 518 11.04 -26.46 10.95
N LEU A 519 11.55 -25.61 11.84
CA LEU A 519 11.86 -24.23 11.51
C LEU A 519 12.98 -24.15 10.47
N LEU A 520 14.00 -25.00 10.59
CA LEU A 520 15.09 -25.09 9.63
C LEU A 520 14.59 -25.48 8.24
N ASP A 521 13.75 -26.51 8.14
CA ASP A 521 13.19 -26.96 6.85
C ASP A 521 12.32 -25.86 6.22
N CYS A 522 11.55 -25.14 7.03
CA CYS A 522 10.75 -23.98 6.60
C CYS A 522 11.64 -22.83 6.09
N LEU A 523 12.59 -22.35 6.89
CA LEU A 523 13.44 -21.23 6.48
C LEU A 523 14.39 -21.61 5.33
N ALA A 524 14.80 -22.88 5.21
CA ALA A 524 15.66 -23.34 4.13
C ALA A 524 14.97 -23.29 2.76
N SER A 525 13.65 -23.45 2.74
CA SER A 525 12.83 -23.38 1.52
C SER A 525 12.40 -21.95 1.20
N ILE A 526 12.07 -21.12 2.20
CA ILE A 526 11.38 -19.84 1.97
C ILE A 526 12.17 -18.56 2.28
N ALA A 527 13.21 -18.62 3.14
CA ALA A 527 13.88 -17.40 3.59
C ALA A 527 14.66 -16.68 2.47
N PHE A 528 15.31 -17.44 1.58
CA PHE A 528 16.06 -16.85 0.46
C PHE A 528 15.14 -16.21 -0.60
N PRO A 529 14.07 -16.88 -1.09
CA PRO A 529 13.08 -16.23 -1.95
C PRO A 529 12.47 -14.95 -1.36
N ILE A 530 12.15 -14.95 -0.06
CA ILE A 530 11.61 -13.77 0.63
C ILE A 530 12.62 -12.61 0.65
N LEU A 531 13.89 -12.89 0.94
CA LEU A 531 14.95 -11.88 0.93
C LEU A 531 15.18 -11.32 -0.48
N GLU A 532 15.18 -12.17 -1.50
CA GLU A 532 15.32 -11.75 -2.90
C GLU A 532 14.16 -10.87 -3.35
N ALA A 533 12.93 -11.27 -3.02
CA ALA A 533 11.73 -10.47 -3.28
C ALA A 533 11.81 -9.11 -2.58
N GLY A 534 12.11 -9.07 -1.28
CA GLY A 534 12.24 -7.82 -0.52
C GLY A 534 13.35 -6.90 -1.07
N LEU A 535 14.52 -7.45 -1.38
CA LEU A 535 15.63 -6.68 -1.97
C LEU A 535 15.28 -6.13 -3.35
N SER A 536 14.57 -6.91 -4.19
CA SER A 536 14.15 -6.45 -5.51
C SER A 536 13.21 -5.24 -5.43
N THR A 537 12.26 -5.26 -4.48
CA THR A 537 11.34 -4.15 -4.20
C THR A 537 12.10 -2.93 -3.70
N LEU A 538 13.04 -3.10 -2.77
CA LEU A 538 13.89 -2.01 -2.29
C LEU A 538 14.70 -1.37 -3.43
N ILE A 539 15.29 -2.17 -4.31
CA ILE A 539 16.07 -1.66 -5.46
C ILE A 539 15.15 -0.89 -6.41
N CYS A 540 13.97 -1.43 -6.72
CA CYS A 540 12.99 -0.78 -7.59
C CYS A 540 12.54 0.58 -7.04
N VAL A 541 12.11 0.60 -5.78
CA VAL A 541 11.64 1.81 -5.09
C VAL A 541 12.77 2.83 -4.92
N SER A 542 14.02 2.37 -4.76
CA SER A 542 15.16 3.29 -4.61
C SER A 542 15.32 4.25 -5.78
N SER A 543 14.85 3.90 -6.97
CA SER A 543 14.85 4.79 -8.13
C SER A 543 14.02 6.06 -7.92
N LEU A 544 12.95 6.00 -7.11
CA LEU A 544 12.09 7.14 -6.82
C LEU A 544 12.76 8.19 -5.92
N PHE A 545 13.80 7.82 -5.17
CA PHE A 545 14.61 8.79 -4.42
C PHE A 545 15.39 9.74 -5.32
N LEU A 546 15.59 9.40 -6.59
CA LEU A 546 16.24 10.27 -7.57
C LEU A 546 15.34 11.40 -8.05
N VAL A 547 14.03 11.34 -7.77
CA VAL A 547 13.05 12.35 -8.19
C VAL A 547 12.83 13.35 -7.05
N ASP A 548 13.05 14.63 -7.35
CA ASP A 548 12.92 15.73 -6.39
C ASP A 548 11.46 16.19 -6.16
N LEU A 549 10.56 15.24 -6.00
CA LEU A 549 9.14 15.47 -5.69
C LEU A 549 8.80 14.93 -4.30
N HIS A 550 8.05 15.70 -3.51
CA HIS A 550 7.58 15.26 -2.18
C HIS A 550 6.81 13.95 -2.28
N MET A 551 5.87 13.86 -3.23
CA MET A 551 5.04 12.67 -3.43
C MET A 551 5.89 11.40 -3.64
N ALA A 552 6.89 11.47 -4.53
CA ALA A 552 7.77 10.35 -4.84
C ALA A 552 8.61 9.93 -3.62
N ARG A 553 9.14 10.90 -2.87
CA ARG A 553 9.97 10.62 -1.69
C ARG A 553 9.16 10.06 -0.53
N VAL A 554 7.97 10.60 -0.25
CA VAL A 554 7.08 10.07 0.79
C VAL A 554 6.71 8.64 0.46
N PHE A 555 6.25 8.38 -0.77
CA PHE A 555 5.94 7.04 -1.24
C PHE A 555 7.14 6.08 -1.11
N ALA A 556 8.33 6.50 -1.55
CA ALA A 556 9.55 5.69 -1.48
C ALA A 556 10.00 5.40 -0.05
N ARG A 557 9.92 6.38 0.85
CA ARG A 557 10.21 6.21 2.29
C ARG A 557 9.25 5.24 2.93
N THR A 558 7.94 5.42 2.72
CA THR A 558 6.91 4.53 3.27
C THR A 558 7.11 3.11 2.80
N MET A 559 7.26 2.88 1.49
CA MET A 559 7.44 1.53 0.93
C MET A 559 8.73 0.86 1.42
N THR A 560 9.83 1.63 1.51
CA THR A 560 11.11 1.13 2.02
C THR A 560 11.00 0.70 3.49
N LEU A 561 10.39 1.54 4.32
CA LEU A 561 10.16 1.29 5.73
C LEU A 561 9.29 0.05 5.93
N VAL A 562 8.22 -0.07 5.16
CA VAL A 562 7.28 -1.18 5.21
C VAL A 562 7.96 -2.50 4.85
N VAL A 563 8.78 -2.54 3.78
CA VAL A 563 9.51 -3.74 3.37
C VAL A 563 10.56 -4.15 4.42
N ILE A 564 11.30 -3.19 4.98
CA ILE A 564 12.31 -3.46 6.02
C ILE A 564 11.64 -4.03 7.28
N ILE A 565 10.57 -3.40 7.75
CA ILE A 565 9.81 -3.89 8.92
C ILE A 565 9.20 -5.26 8.63
N GLY A 566 8.61 -5.45 7.45
CA GLY A 566 8.04 -6.74 7.03
C GLY A 566 9.07 -7.87 7.01
N LEU A 567 10.29 -7.61 6.52
CA LEU A 567 11.39 -8.58 6.55
C LEU A 567 11.86 -8.89 7.98
N LEU A 568 11.95 -7.89 8.86
CA LEU A 568 12.32 -8.09 10.26
C LEU A 568 11.24 -8.88 11.02
N GLN A 569 9.97 -8.51 10.86
CA GLN A 569 8.84 -9.23 11.47
C GLN A 569 8.75 -10.67 10.94
N GLY A 570 8.89 -10.83 9.62
CA GLY A 570 8.89 -12.11 8.92
C GLY A 570 9.99 -13.05 9.38
N LEU A 571 11.25 -12.64 9.24
CA LEU A 571 12.39 -13.53 9.40
C LEU A 571 12.84 -13.69 10.85
N LEU A 572 12.58 -12.71 11.72
CA LEU A 572 13.04 -12.72 13.10
C LEU A 572 11.90 -12.92 14.11
N VAL A 573 10.86 -12.07 14.09
CA VAL A 573 9.81 -12.10 15.13
C VAL A 573 8.95 -13.36 15.01
N ILE A 574 8.42 -13.66 13.82
CA ILE A 574 7.50 -14.79 13.63
C ILE A 574 8.14 -16.14 13.97
N PRO A 575 9.36 -16.47 13.48
CA PRO A 575 10.07 -17.68 13.89
C PRO A 575 10.23 -17.84 15.40
N THR A 576 10.59 -16.77 16.12
CA THR A 576 10.70 -16.84 17.59
C THR A 576 9.35 -17.09 18.26
N MET A 577 8.27 -16.43 17.81
CA MET A 577 6.93 -16.64 18.35
C MET A 577 6.44 -18.06 18.09
N LEU A 578 6.67 -18.61 16.89
CA LEU A 578 6.32 -19.98 16.54
C LEU A 578 7.08 -21.02 17.36
N CYS A 579 8.39 -20.81 17.60
CA CYS A 579 9.20 -21.68 18.45
C CYS A 579 8.70 -21.71 19.90
N GLN A 580 8.46 -20.53 20.49
CA GLN A 580 7.99 -20.43 21.88
C GLN A 580 6.60 -21.02 22.06
N PHE A 581 5.68 -20.74 21.13
CA PHE A 581 4.33 -21.30 21.16
C PHE A 581 4.33 -22.83 21.02
N SER A 582 5.13 -23.36 20.09
CA SER A 582 5.26 -24.81 19.89
C SER A 582 5.90 -25.49 21.11
N ARG A 583 6.87 -24.84 21.76
CA ARG A 583 7.50 -25.32 22.98
C ARG A 583 6.53 -25.37 24.16
N GLN A 584 5.73 -24.32 24.38
CA GLN A 584 4.71 -24.31 25.44
C GLN A 584 3.69 -25.44 25.25
N LYS A 585 3.23 -25.69 24.03
CA LYS A 585 2.31 -26.79 23.73
C LYS A 585 2.94 -28.17 23.97
N SER A 586 4.23 -28.33 23.66
CA SER A 586 4.95 -29.57 23.98
C SER A 586 5.11 -29.82 25.48
N LEU A 587 5.31 -28.77 26.28
CA LEU A 587 5.39 -28.84 27.74
C LEU A 587 4.02 -29.20 28.35
N GLN A 588 2.94 -28.55 27.90
CA GLN A 588 1.57 -28.88 28.34
C GLN A 588 1.16 -30.32 27.99
N ASN A 589 1.54 -30.82 26.81
CA ASN A 589 1.27 -32.20 26.43
C ASN A 589 2.11 -33.21 27.25
N ASN A 590 3.34 -32.86 27.64
CA ASN A 590 4.16 -33.70 28.50
C ASN A 590 3.67 -33.71 29.96
N GLU A 591 3.08 -32.62 30.47
CA GLU A 591 2.44 -32.58 31.78
C GLU A 591 1.11 -33.34 31.83
N ASN A 592 0.34 -33.33 30.74
CA ASN A 592 -0.91 -34.10 30.63
C ASN A 592 -0.69 -35.60 30.32
N ASN A 593 0.52 -36.01 29.90
CA ASN A 593 0.88 -37.39 29.58
C ASN A 593 1.20 -38.26 30.80
N ASN A 594 0.37 -38.19 31.85
CA ASN A 594 0.10 -39.35 32.71
C ASN A 594 -1.21 -40.07 32.35
N LYS A 595 -1.90 -39.69 31.27
CA LYS A 595 -2.86 -40.52 30.54
C LYS A 595 -3.23 -39.87 29.20
N VAL A 596 -3.13 -40.67 28.13
CA VAL A 596 -3.68 -40.50 26.77
C VAL A 596 -2.74 -39.89 25.71
N ALA A 597 -2.59 -40.64 24.62
CA ALA A 597 -1.79 -40.38 23.41
C ALA A 597 -2.03 -39.02 22.73
N PRO A 598 -1.04 -38.48 21.98
CA PRO A 598 -1.18 -37.22 21.28
C PRO A 598 -2.08 -37.38 20.05
N ILE A 599 -3.33 -36.93 20.18
CA ILE A 599 -4.23 -36.73 19.04
C ILE A 599 -3.87 -35.39 18.40
N VAL A 600 -3.32 -35.48 17.18
CA VAL A 600 -3.36 -34.43 16.16
C VAL A 600 -4.81 -33.98 16.02
N LEU A 601 -5.15 -32.78 16.50
CA LEU A 601 -6.52 -32.28 16.45
C LEU A 601 -6.79 -31.57 15.11
N ALA A 602 -7.81 -32.13 14.44
CA ALA A 602 -8.74 -31.54 13.48
C ALA A 602 -8.32 -31.47 12.00
N VAL A 603 -8.31 -32.63 11.34
CA VAL A 603 -8.91 -32.77 10.00
C VAL A 603 -9.77 -34.04 10.00
N ASN A 604 -11.04 -33.89 10.34
CA ASN A 604 -12.16 -34.71 9.90
C ASN A 604 -13.43 -33.90 10.18
N GLU A 605 -13.74 -33.02 9.22
CA GLU A 605 -15.06 -32.72 8.64
C GLU A 605 -14.90 -31.59 7.61
#